data_AF-A0A0N1G967-F1
#
_entry.id   AF-A0A0N1G967-F1
#
_cell.length_a   1.000
_cell.length_b   1.000
_cell.length_c   1.000
_cell.angle_alpha   90.00
_cell.angle_beta   90.00
_cell.angle_gamma   90.00
#
_symmetry.space_group_name_H-M   'P 1'
#
loop_
_entity.id
_entity.type
_entity.pdbx_description
1 polymer ?
#
loop_
_entity_poly.entity_id
_entity_poly.type
_entity_poly.pdbx_seq_one_letter_code
_entity_poly.pdbx_strand_id
1 'polypeptide(L)'
;MNTPGEGRSRTPGEDGGAVTSHFVRSYVITGGRSLPSSDELSLHTLVTLAPDRELPLKAGPEVRAIWELCSGGYLSVAEVSAHLELPVGVARLLLTDLFEQGHLLRRAAPPRAQSVDRATIEKVLHGLTSLYG
;
A
#
# COMPACT_ATOMS: atom_id res chain seq x y z
N MET A 1 -46.36 -7.41 43.13
CA MET A 1 -45.34 -8.49 43.09
C MET A 1 -45.96 -9.65 42.34
N ASN A 2 -45.50 -9.96 41.13
CA ASN A 2 -46.17 -10.89 40.22
C ASN A 2 -45.17 -11.88 39.60
N THR A 3 -45.53 -13.16 39.57
CA THR A 3 -45.07 -14.27 38.68
C THR A 3 -46.10 -15.42 38.83
N PRO A 4 -46.28 -16.43 37.93
CA PRO A 4 -45.35 -16.95 36.89
C PRO A 4 -45.97 -17.46 35.53
N GLY A 5 -45.10 -17.90 34.60
CA GLY A 5 -45.26 -19.01 33.60
C GLY A 5 -46.02 -18.73 32.30
N GLU A 6 -45.74 -19.31 31.11
CA GLU A 6 -44.72 -20.20 30.51
C GLU A 6 -45.14 -20.35 29.02
N GLY A 7 -44.23 -20.55 28.03
CA GLY A 7 -44.70 -20.97 26.70
C GLY A 7 -43.85 -20.78 25.43
N ARG A 8 -42.74 -21.52 25.33
CA ARG A 8 -42.18 -22.22 24.13
C ARG A 8 -41.79 -21.48 22.83
N SER A 9 -40.47 -21.52 22.60
CA SER A 9 -39.75 -22.12 21.45
C SER A 9 -39.76 -21.45 20.06
N ARG A 10 -38.58 -20.96 19.64
CA ARG A 10 -37.81 -21.47 18.47
C ARG A 10 -36.39 -20.86 18.44
N THR A 11 -35.37 -21.73 18.46
CA THR A 11 -33.98 -21.51 18.01
C THR A 11 -33.84 -21.93 16.52
N PRO A 12 -32.66 -21.93 15.88
CA PRO A 12 -31.52 -20.99 15.84
C PRO A 12 -31.10 -20.65 14.38
N GLY A 13 -30.13 -19.73 14.20
CA GLY A 13 -29.38 -19.53 12.95
C GLY A 13 -29.26 -18.05 12.58
N GLU A 14 -28.14 -17.49 12.13
CA GLU A 14 -26.94 -18.07 11.54
C GLU A 14 -25.74 -17.14 11.77
N ASP A 15 -24.57 -17.76 11.80
CA ASP A 15 -23.23 -17.22 11.99
C ASP A 15 -22.85 -16.10 11.01
N GLY A 16 -22.34 -15.00 11.55
CA GLY A 16 -21.46 -14.06 10.84
C GLY A 16 -20.05 -14.20 11.38
N GLY A 17 -19.34 -15.23 10.91
CA GLY A 17 -18.09 -15.74 11.43
C GLY A 17 -17.04 -14.68 11.82
N ALA A 18 -16.42 -14.95 12.96
CA ALA A 18 -15.20 -14.30 13.42
C ALA A 18 -14.10 -14.39 12.35
N VAL A 19 -13.85 -13.30 11.65
CA VAL A 19 -12.53 -13.03 11.07
C VAL A 19 -11.70 -12.29 12.11
N THR A 20 -11.37 -12.98 13.20
CA THR A 20 -10.13 -12.67 13.90
C THR A 20 -9.02 -13.36 13.14
N SER A 21 -8.71 -12.90 11.92
CA SER A 21 -7.37 -13.13 11.41
C SER A 21 -6.46 -12.52 12.46
N HIS A 22 -5.66 -13.35 13.11
CA HIS A 22 -4.66 -12.94 14.06
C HIS A 22 -3.66 -12.06 13.30
N PHE A 23 -4.00 -10.78 13.13
CA PHE A 23 -3.16 -9.75 12.55
C PHE A 23 -2.04 -9.58 13.56
N VAL A 24 -1.00 -10.39 13.42
CA VAL A 24 0.29 -10.15 14.06
C VAL A 24 0.66 -8.74 13.64
N ARG A 25 0.65 -7.82 14.60
CA ARG A 25 1.04 -6.45 14.32
C ARG A 25 2.51 -6.52 13.95
N SER A 26 2.83 -6.27 12.69
CA SER A 26 4.21 -6.27 12.22
C SER A 26 4.90 -5.08 12.90
N TYR A 27 5.75 -5.37 13.89
CA TYR A 27 6.54 -4.35 14.56
C TYR A 27 7.87 -4.20 13.82
N VAL A 28 8.26 -2.95 13.59
CA VAL A 28 9.55 -2.60 12.98
C VAL A 28 10.42 -2.02 14.08
N ILE A 29 11.56 -2.65 14.37
CA ILE A 29 12.56 -2.06 15.25
C ILE A 29 13.30 -0.99 14.44
N THR A 30 12.91 0.27 14.60
CA THR A 30 13.44 1.37 13.79
C THR A 30 14.80 1.89 14.27
N GLY A 31 15.35 1.36 15.37
CA GLY A 31 16.68 1.71 15.89
C GLY A 31 16.84 3.20 16.22
N GLY A 32 15.74 3.90 16.54
CA GLY A 32 15.72 5.34 16.77
C GLY A 32 15.21 6.18 15.59
N ARG A 33 14.95 5.58 14.42
CA ARG A 33 14.30 6.25 13.29
C ARG A 33 12.79 6.37 13.51
N SER A 34 12.18 7.48 13.09
CA SER A 34 10.72 7.60 13.07
C SER A 34 10.16 6.89 11.84
N LEU A 35 9.04 6.16 11.97
CA LEU A 35 8.35 5.70 10.78
C LEU A 35 7.81 6.93 10.04
N PRO A 36 8.06 7.05 8.72
CA PRO A 36 7.46 8.13 7.94
C PRO A 36 5.93 8.00 7.98
N SER A 37 5.29 9.13 8.21
CA SER A 37 3.84 9.26 8.19
C SER A 37 3.28 8.96 6.79
N SER A 38 2.00 8.58 6.73
CA SER A 38 1.34 8.36 5.43
C SER A 38 1.29 9.61 4.56
N ASP A 39 1.40 10.80 5.14
CA ASP A 39 1.41 12.08 4.41
C ASP A 39 2.79 12.37 3.80
N GLU A 40 3.88 11.95 4.46
CA GLU A 40 5.24 12.12 3.92
C GLU A 40 5.51 11.20 2.73
N LEU A 41 4.95 9.98 2.75
CA LEU A 41 5.10 9.01 1.68
C LEU A 41 3.84 8.16 1.48
N SER A 42 2.85 8.75 0.78
CA SER A 42 1.59 8.08 0.42
C SER A 42 1.80 6.78 -0.35
N LEU A 43 0.86 5.83 -0.23
CA LEU A 43 0.88 4.56 -0.95
C LEU A 43 0.95 4.72 -2.48
N HIS A 44 0.35 5.80 -3.00
CA HIS A 44 0.33 6.09 -4.44
C HIS A 44 1.49 6.98 -4.89
N THR A 45 2.41 7.36 -3.99
CA THR A 45 3.62 8.08 -4.37
C THR A 45 4.47 7.17 -5.23
N LEU A 46 4.89 7.67 -6.40
CA LEU A 46 5.76 6.95 -7.31
C LEU A 46 7.21 7.20 -6.94
N VAL A 47 8.01 6.14 -6.94
CA VAL A 47 9.45 6.17 -6.68
C VAL A 47 10.19 5.49 -7.84
N THR A 48 11.42 5.95 -8.10
CA THR A 48 12.34 5.31 -9.05
C THR A 48 13.78 5.64 -8.66
N LEU A 49 14.76 4.94 -9.22
CA LEU A 49 16.17 5.27 -9.03
C LEU A 49 16.48 6.66 -9.60
N ALA A 50 17.27 7.43 -8.87
CA ALA A 50 17.88 8.62 -9.42
C ALA A 50 18.92 8.24 -10.49
N PRO A 51 19.09 9.05 -11.55
CA PRO A 51 20.05 8.78 -12.61
C PRO A 51 21.48 8.75 -12.06
N ASP A 52 22.34 7.96 -12.68
CA ASP A 52 23.78 7.87 -12.39
C ASP A 52 24.11 7.55 -10.92
N ARG A 53 23.24 6.78 -10.25
CA ARG A 53 23.47 6.28 -8.90
C ARG A 53 23.92 4.82 -8.93
N GLU A 54 24.75 4.47 -7.96
CA GLU A 54 25.22 3.10 -7.73
C GLU A 54 24.65 2.56 -6.41
N LEU A 55 24.43 1.24 -6.36
CA LEU A 55 23.95 0.57 -5.17
C LEU A 55 24.93 0.80 -4.01
N PRO A 56 24.47 1.19 -2.80
CA PRO A 56 25.35 1.35 -1.67
C PRO A 56 26.14 0.07 -1.37
N LEU A 57 27.46 0.19 -1.17
CA LEU A 57 28.37 -0.94 -0.92
C LEU A 57 27.94 -1.84 0.25
N LYS A 58 27.29 -1.25 1.27
CA LYS A 58 26.78 -1.95 2.46
C LYS A 58 25.26 -2.18 2.43
N ALA A 59 24.65 -2.19 1.25
CA ALA A 59 23.22 -2.43 1.10
C ALA A 59 22.85 -3.83 1.60
N GLY A 60 21.90 -3.88 2.52
CA GLY A 60 21.23 -5.11 2.93
C GLY A 60 20.40 -5.72 1.79
N PRO A 61 19.89 -6.95 1.99
CA PRO A 61 19.13 -7.66 0.95
C PRO A 61 17.87 -6.90 0.52
N GLU A 62 17.15 -6.27 1.44
CA GLU A 62 15.92 -5.51 1.13
C GLU A 62 16.23 -4.27 0.29
N VAL A 63 17.31 -3.55 0.62
CA VAL A 63 17.75 -2.38 -0.16
C VAL A 63 18.18 -2.79 -1.57
N ARG A 64 18.89 -3.92 -1.71
CA ARG A 64 19.27 -4.46 -3.01
C ARG A 64 18.06 -4.88 -3.83
N ALA A 65 17.05 -5.47 -3.20
CA ALA A 65 15.80 -5.86 -3.86
C ALA A 65 14.99 -4.64 -4.32
N ILE A 66 14.90 -3.59 -3.50
CA ILE A 66 14.30 -2.30 -3.89
C ILE A 66 15.06 -1.71 -5.07
N TRP A 67 16.39 -1.75 -5.04
CA TRP A 67 17.23 -1.21 -6.10
C TRP A 67 16.96 -1.88 -7.45
N GLU A 68 16.98 -3.22 -7.48
CA GLU A 68 16.69 -3.99 -8.68
C GLU A 68 15.28 -3.69 -9.19
N LEU A 69 14.30 -3.70 -8.29
CA LEU A 69 12.89 -3.48 -8.64
C LEU A 69 12.65 -2.07 -9.23
N CYS A 70 13.24 -1.03 -8.63
CA CYS A 70 13.10 0.36 -9.07
C CYS A 70 13.97 0.72 -10.29
N SER A 71 14.87 -0.17 -10.72
CA SER A 71 15.70 0.05 -11.92
C SER A 71 14.89 -0.01 -13.22
N GLY A 72 13.74 -0.71 -13.20
CA GLY A 72 12.83 -0.84 -14.34
C GLY A 72 11.94 0.39 -14.59
N GLY A 73 11.96 1.39 -13.71
CA GLY A 73 11.17 2.62 -13.87
C GLY A 73 10.43 3.03 -12.60
N TYR A 74 9.30 3.73 -12.76
CA TYR A 74 8.49 4.21 -11.65
C TYR A 74 7.56 3.13 -11.12
N LEU A 75 7.56 2.96 -9.80
CA LEU A 75 6.62 2.10 -9.08
C LEU A 75 6.04 2.87 -7.89
N SER A 76 4.80 2.59 -7.54
CA SER A 76 4.20 3.12 -6.32
C SER A 76 4.77 2.43 -5.08
N VAL A 77 4.71 3.10 -3.94
CA VAL A 77 5.07 2.52 -2.63
C VAL A 77 4.28 1.23 -2.36
N ALA A 78 3.01 1.19 -2.77
CA ALA A 78 2.17 0.00 -2.67
C ALA A 78 2.73 -1.16 -3.50
N GLU A 79 3.11 -0.91 -4.75
CA GLU A 79 3.69 -1.91 -5.63
C GLU A 79 5.03 -2.42 -5.09
N VAL A 80 5.91 -1.53 -4.62
CA VAL A 80 7.19 -1.93 -4.01
C VAL A 80 6.96 -2.84 -2.79
N SER A 81 6.05 -2.46 -1.91
CA SER A 81 5.69 -3.26 -0.73
C SER A 81 5.14 -4.62 -1.11
N ALA A 82 4.26 -4.69 -2.13
CA ALA A 82 3.66 -5.93 -2.58
C ALA A 82 4.66 -6.86 -3.28
N HIS A 83 5.49 -6.32 -4.18
CA HIS A 83 6.49 -7.10 -4.92
C HIS A 83 7.55 -7.71 -4.02
N LEU A 84 7.93 -7.00 -2.96
CA LEU A 84 8.95 -7.45 -2.01
C LEU A 84 8.36 -8.18 -0.80
N GLU A 85 7.04 -8.33 -0.75
CA GLU A 85 6.30 -8.94 0.37
C GLU A 85 6.66 -8.30 1.74
N LEU A 86 7.01 -7.01 1.71
CA LEU A 86 7.37 -6.24 2.89
C LEU A 86 6.14 -5.54 3.45
N PRO A 87 5.98 -5.46 4.79
CA PRO A 87 4.98 -4.57 5.37
C PRO A 87 5.18 -3.13 4.88
N VAL A 88 4.08 -2.43 4.54
CA VAL A 88 4.13 -1.06 3.98
C VAL A 88 4.99 -0.10 4.82
N GLY A 89 4.94 -0.20 6.15
CA GLY A 89 5.76 0.62 7.05
C GLY A 89 7.27 0.39 6.89
N VAL A 90 7.69 -0.85 6.65
CA VAL A 90 9.08 -1.22 6.38
C VAL A 90 9.50 -0.69 5.01
N ALA A 91 8.67 -0.91 3.99
CA ALA A 91 8.94 -0.40 2.65
C ALA A 91 9.10 1.12 2.66
N ARG A 92 8.19 1.86 3.32
CA ARG A 92 8.29 3.32 3.46
C ARG A 92 9.57 3.74 4.17
N LEU A 93 9.95 3.08 5.26
CA LEU A 93 11.17 3.40 5.99
C LEU A 93 12.42 3.29 5.08
N LEU A 94 12.54 2.17 4.36
CA LEU A 94 13.67 1.95 3.45
C LEU A 94 13.67 2.93 2.27
N LEU A 95 12.50 3.21 1.70
CA LEU A 95 12.35 4.16 0.60
C LEU A 95 12.67 5.59 1.05
N THR A 96 12.24 5.99 2.25
CA THR A 96 12.61 7.29 2.84
C THR A 96 14.12 7.37 3.04
N ASP A 97 14.75 6.35 3.62
CA ASP A 97 16.21 6.34 3.83
C ASP A 97 16.97 6.50 2.50
N LEU A 98 16.56 5.78 1.45
CA LEU A 98 17.17 5.88 0.13
C LEU A 98 16.90 7.23 -0.56
N PHE A 99 15.72 7.81 -0.33
CA PHE A 99 15.38 9.14 -0.83
C PHE A 99 16.23 10.23 -0.16
N GLU A 100 16.37 10.20 1.16
CA GLU A 100 17.21 11.14 1.92
C GLU A 100 18.70 11.03 1.55
N GLN A 101 19.16 9.84 1.16
CA GLN A 101 20.52 9.62 0.63
C GLN A 101 20.68 10.06 -0.84
N GLY A 102 19.59 10.47 -1.50
CA GLY A 102 19.61 10.91 -2.90
C GLY A 102 19.72 9.78 -3.92
N HIS A 103 19.40 8.54 -3.52
CA HIS A 103 19.37 7.36 -4.40
C HIS A 103 18.05 7.22 -5.15
N LEU A 104 16.95 7.77 -4.61
CA LEU A 104 15.64 7.71 -5.23
C LEU A 104 15.13 9.10 -5.62
N LEU A 105 14.34 9.12 -6.69
CA LEU A 105 13.44 10.22 -7.02
C LEU A 105 12.03 9.82 -6.58
N ARG A 106 11.26 10.80 -6.09
CA ARG A 106 9.84 10.63 -5.79
C ARG A 106 9.00 11.60 -6.60
N ARG A 107 7.87 11.12 -7.12
CA ARG A 107 6.81 11.94 -7.68
C ARG A 107 5.60 11.84 -6.77
N ALA A 108 5.16 12.99 -6.25
CA ALA A 108 4.01 13.06 -5.36
C ALA A 108 2.80 12.32 -5.95
N ALA A 109 2.03 11.68 -5.08
CA ALA A 109 0.80 11.02 -5.47
C ALA A 109 -0.09 12.01 -6.25
N PRO A 110 -0.74 11.55 -7.34
CA PRO A 110 -1.70 12.40 -8.05
C PRO A 110 -2.80 12.85 -7.08
N PRO A 111 -3.37 14.05 -7.30
CA PRO A 111 -4.47 14.52 -6.47
C PRO A 111 -5.61 13.52 -6.51
N ARG A 112 -6.40 13.47 -5.44
CA ARG A 112 -7.56 12.59 -5.37
C ARG A 112 -8.46 12.86 -6.58
N ALA A 113 -8.83 11.81 -7.30
CA ALA A 113 -9.69 11.92 -8.45
C ALA A 113 -11.00 12.61 -8.04
N GLN A 114 -11.44 13.57 -8.86
CA GLN A 114 -12.77 14.13 -8.72
C GLN A 114 -13.80 13.08 -9.10
N SER A 115 -14.94 13.06 -8.42
CA SER A 115 -16.05 12.19 -8.81
C SER A 115 -16.55 12.64 -10.19
N VAL A 116 -16.50 11.73 -11.16
CA VAL A 116 -17.01 11.93 -12.52
C VAL A 116 -18.19 10.97 -12.71
N ASP A 117 -19.21 11.42 -13.43
CA ASP A 117 -20.38 10.60 -13.70
C ASP A 117 -20.02 9.39 -14.60
N ARG A 118 -20.73 8.29 -14.36
CA ARG A 118 -20.47 7.02 -15.04
C ARG A 118 -20.57 7.14 -16.56
N ALA A 119 -21.49 7.95 -17.07
CA ALA A 119 -21.68 8.10 -18.51
C ALA A 119 -20.46 8.74 -19.20
N THR A 120 -19.74 9.64 -18.50
CA THR A 120 -18.48 10.19 -19.02
C THR A 120 -17.37 9.15 -19.07
N ILE A 121 -17.23 8.31 -18.04
CA ILE A 121 -16.23 7.23 -18.04
C ILE A 121 -16.52 6.21 -19.17
N GLU A 122 -17.79 5.88 -19.40
CA GLU A 122 -18.20 4.99 -20.50
C GLU A 122 -17.85 5.56 -21.87
N LYS A 123 -18.04 6.88 -22.09
CA LYS A 123 -17.63 7.55 -23.33
C LYS A 123 -16.12 7.46 -23.56
N VAL A 124 -15.32 7.69 -22.51
CA VAL A 124 -13.85 7.57 -22.60
C VAL A 124 -13.45 6.13 -22.91
N LEU A 125 -14.03 5.15 -22.22
CA LEU A 125 -13.76 3.73 -22.46
C LEU A 125 -14.06 3.36 -23.91
N HIS A 126 -15.25 3.72 -24.41
CA HIS A 126 -15.65 3.45 -25.79
C HIS A 126 -14.69 4.10 -26.80
N GLY A 127 -14.25 5.32 -26.53
CA GLY A 127 -13.23 6.01 -27.34
C GLY A 127 -11.89 5.28 -27.34
N LEU A 128 -11.39 4.85 -26.18
CA LEU A 128 -10.13 4.11 -26.09
C LEU A 128 -10.21 2.75 -26.79
N THR A 129 -11.34 2.03 -26.65
CA THR A 129 -11.53 0.72 -27.31
C THR A 129 -11.73 0.82 -28.82
N SER A 130 -12.20 1.95 -29.36
CA SER A 130 -12.35 2.11 -30.81
C SER A 130 -11.07 2.58 -31.50
N LEU A 131 -10.13 3.17 -30.75
CA LEU A 131 -8.83 3.61 -31.27
C LEU A 131 -7.75 2.52 -31.23
N TYR A 132 -7.85 1.57 -30.29
CA TYR A 132 -6.84 0.54 -30.05
C TYR A 132 -7.39 -0.89 -30.03
N GLY A 133 -8.69 -1.08 -30.34
CA GLY A 133 -9.33 -2.39 -30.50
C GLY A 133 -9.64 -2.67 -31.97
#